data_AF-A0A2W6V9N0-F1
#
_entry.id   AF-A0A2W6V9N0-F1
#
_cell.length_a   1.000
_cell.length_b   1.000
_cell.length_c   1.000
_cell.angle_alpha   90.00
_cell.angle_beta   90.00
_cell.angle_gamma   90.00
#
_symmetry.space_group_name_H-M   'P 1'
#
loop_
_entity.id
_entity.type
_entity.pdbx_description
1 polymer ?
#
loop_
_entity_poly.entity_id
_entity_poly.type
_entity_poly.pdbx_seq_one_letter_code
_entity_poly.pdbx_strand_id
1 'polypeptide(L)' 'MNEFQCWFCGEGIERLDNGAVMINIESLWRWVDEARGPDDPGQSIYAHSRCTKDRMAGSTTNLEPSVFGEDD' A
#
# COMPACT_ATOMS: atom_id res chain seq x y z
N MET A 1 15.78 -13.39 9.22
CA MET A 1 15.49 -12.71 7.94
C MET A 1 14.10 -12.12 8.08
N ASN A 2 13.94 -10.81 7.90
CA ASN A 2 12.60 -10.23 7.90
C ASN A 2 11.92 -10.66 6.59
N GLU A 3 10.75 -11.29 6.70
CA GLU A 3 10.00 -11.82 5.56
C GLU A 3 9.47 -10.70 4.64
N PHE A 4 9.43 -9.46 5.14
CA PHE A 4 8.88 -8.29 4.46
C PHE A 4 9.85 -7.11 4.51
N GLN A 5 9.92 -6.37 3.40
CA GLN A 5 10.76 -5.18 3.23
C GLN A 5 9.89 -4.02 2.74
N CYS A 6 10.10 -2.84 3.33
CA CYS A 6 9.39 -1.63 2.94
C CYS A 6 9.85 -1.17 1.55
N TRP A 7 8.91 -1.06 0.62
CA TRP A 7 9.19 -0.64 -0.76
C TRP A 7 9.77 0.78 -0.85
N PHE A 8 9.45 1.67 0.10
CA PHE A 8 9.85 3.07 0.05
C PHE A 8 11.23 3.36 0.65
N CYS A 9 11.60 2.72 1.77
CA CYS A 9 12.87 2.96 2.46
C CYS A 9 13.85 1.79 2.39
N GLY A 10 13.41 0.60 1.94
CA GLY A 10 14.25 -0.59 1.85
C GLY A 10 14.56 -1.26 3.20
N GLU A 11 14.04 -0.76 4.32
CA GLU A 11 14.21 -1.38 5.64
C GLU A 11 13.27 -2.58 5.81
N GLY A 12 13.64 -3.51 6.70
CA GLY A 12 12.78 -4.63 7.06
C GLY A 12 11.52 -4.16 7.81
N ILE A 13 10.42 -4.87 7.62
CA ILE A 13 9.17 -4.64 8.36
C ILE A 13 9.09 -5.70 9.48
N GLU A 14 8.96 -5.24 10.72
CA GLU A 14 8.80 -6.12 11.88
C GLU A 14 7.33 -6.44 12.13
N ARG A 15 7.02 -7.66 12.57
CA ARG A 15 5.62 -8.07 12.86
C ARG A 15 4.94 -7.27 13.97
N LEU A 16 5.73 -6.63 14.84
CA LEU A 16 5.23 -5.78 15.91
C LEU A 16 4.88 -4.37 15.44
N ASP A 17 5.23 -4.04 14.19
CA ASP A 17 4.89 -2.78 13.58
C ASP A 17 3.40 -2.82 13.22
N ASN A 18 2.55 -2.42 14.17
CA ASN A 18 1.11 -2.22 13.95
C ASN A 18 0.82 -1.19 12.84
N GLY A 19 1.86 -0.57 12.27
CA GLY A 19 1.82 0.30 11.11
C GLY A 19 2.17 -0.36 9.78
N ALA A 20 2.43 -1.66 9.65
CA ALA A 20 2.71 -2.21 8.32
C ALA A 20 1.47 -2.23 7.41
N VAL A 21 1.61 -1.79 6.16
CA VAL A 21 0.53 -1.78 5.16
C VAL A 21 0.90 -2.62 3.92
N MET A 22 -0.14 -3.16 3.28
CA MET A 22 -0.05 -3.79 1.96
C MET A 22 -0.77 -2.89 0.95
N ILE A 23 -0.10 -2.57 -0.16
CA ILE A 23 -0.63 -1.73 -1.25
C ILE A 23 -0.75 -2.61 -2.49
N ASN A 24 -1.96 -2.70 -3.05
CA ASN A 24 -2.23 -3.43 -4.29
C ASN A 24 -2.31 -2.44 -5.45
N ILE A 25 -1.48 -2.67 -6.48
CA ILE A 25 -1.44 -1.94 -7.74
C ILE A 25 -2.08 -2.85 -8.78
N GLU A 26 -3.24 -2.48 -9.31
CA GLU A 26 -4.02 -3.36 -10.16
C GLU A 26 -4.69 -2.56 -11.29
N SER A 27 -4.92 -3.19 -12.44
CA SER A 27 -5.73 -2.60 -13.50
C SER A 27 -7.12 -2.23 -12.97
N LEU A 28 -7.51 -0.96 -13.12
CA LEU A 28 -8.84 -0.49 -12.69
C LEU A 28 -9.96 -1.21 -13.47
N TRP A 29 -9.76 -1.41 -14.78
CA TRP A 29 -10.78 -1.94 -15.70
C TRP A 29 -11.09 -3.42 -15.50
N ARG A 30 -10.21 -4.18 -14.82
CA ARG A 30 -10.49 -5.59 -14.49
C ARG A 30 -11.77 -5.77 -13.69
N TRP A 31 -12.16 -4.75 -12.92
CA TRP A 31 -13.37 -4.75 -12.10
C TRP A 31 -14.62 -4.34 -12.88
N VAL A 32 -14.44 -3.71 -14.04
CA VAL A 32 -15.52 -3.33 -14.97
C VAL A 32 -15.79 -4.46 -15.96
N ASP A 33 -14.74 -5.09 -16.46
CA ASP A 33 -14.82 -6.12 -17.49
C ASP A 33 -14.93 -7.56 -16.92
N GLU A 34 -14.93 -7.70 -15.60
CA GLU A 34 -14.96 -8.97 -14.85
C GLU A 34 -13.89 -9.99 -15.29
N ALA A 35 -12.83 -9.53 -15.94
CA ALA A 35 -11.78 -10.36 -16.48
C ALA A 35 -10.42 -9.74 -16.16
N ARG A 36 -9.47 -10.60 -15.75
CA ARG A 36 -8.06 -10.24 -15.68
C ARG A 36 -7.36 -10.76 -16.93
N GLY A 37 -6.88 -9.84 -17.76
CA GLY A 37 -6.01 -10.14 -18.88
C GLY A 37 -4.64 -10.62 -18.39
N PRO A 38 -3.94 -11.47 -19.18
CA PRO A 38 -2.60 -11.93 -18.84
C PRO A 38 -1.57 -10.78 -18.75
N ASP A 39 -1.84 -9.67 -19.43
CA ASP A 39 -0.97 -8.49 -19.48
C ASP A 39 -1.46 -7.33 -18.58
N ASP A 40 -2.51 -7.57 -17.78
CA ASP A 40 -3.01 -6.53 -16.88
C ASP A 40 -2.00 -6.21 -15.78
N PRO A 41 -1.73 -4.91 -15.52
CA PRO A 41 -0.84 -4.52 -14.44
C PRO A 41 -1.38 -5.04 -13.10
N GLY A 42 -0.49 -5.64 -12.31
CA GLY A 42 -0.83 -6.29 -11.06
C GLY A 42 0.40 -6.54 -10.19
N GLN A 43 0.47 -5.90 -9.02
CA GLN A 43 1.53 -6.11 -8.05
C GLN A 43 1.07 -5.75 -6.63
N SER A 44 1.45 -6.55 -5.65
CA SER A 44 1.35 -6.19 -4.24
C SER A 44 2.72 -5.73 -3.73
N ILE A 45 2.75 -4.63 -2.98
CA ILE A 45 3.95 -4.14 -2.29
C ILE A 45 3.65 -3.97 -0.80
N TYR A 46 4.71 -4.05 0.01
CA TYR A 46 4.63 -3.87 1.46
C TYR A 46 5.37 -2.60 1.87
N ALA A 47 4.85 -1.86 2.84
CA ALA A 47 5.46 -0.63 3.32
C ALA A 47 5.15 -0.38 4.80
N HIS A 48 5.97 0.44 5.46
CA HIS A 48 5.58 1.03 6.73
C HIS A 48 4.48 2.07 6.51
N SER A 49 3.57 2.22 7.47
CA SER A 49 2.47 3.22 7.46
C SER A 49 3.04 4.62 7.38
N ARG A 50 4.07 4.92 8.18
CA ARG A 50 4.76 6.21 8.18
C ARG A 50 5.29 6.57 6.79
N CYS A 51 5.96 5.62 6.12
CA CYS A 51 6.51 5.85 4.79
C CYS A 51 5.39 6.02 3.76
N THR A 52 4.29 5.30 3.93
CA THR A 52 3.12 5.42 3.06
C THR A 52 2.45 6.79 3.23
N LYS A 53 2.23 7.23 4.47
CA LYS A 53 1.68 8.55 4.80
C LYS A 53 2.54 9.67 4.23
N ASP A 54 3.86 9.62 4.42
CA ASP A 54 4.78 10.64 3.91
C ASP A 54 4.81 10.69 2.37
N ARG A 55 4.79 9.52 1.70
CA ARG A 55 4.88 9.44 0.24
C ARG A 55 3.55 9.69 -0.47
N MET A 56 2.43 9.46 0.19
CA MET A 56 1.09 9.74 -0.35
C MET A 56 0.54 11.11 0.08
N ALA A 57 1.18 11.77 1.05
CA ALA A 57 0.90 13.17 1.39
C ALA A 57 1.10 14.06 0.15
N GLY A 58 0.02 14.71 -0.30
CA GLY A 58 0.01 15.55 -1.51
C GLY A 58 -0.71 14.93 -2.72
N SER A 59 -1.22 13.71 -2.60
CA SER A 59 -2.24 13.18 -3.51
C SER A 59 -3.49 14.08 -3.50
N THR A 60 -4.10 14.32 -4.66
CA THR A 60 -5.38 15.06 -4.78
C THR A 60 -6.55 14.38 -4.07
N THR A 61 -6.39 13.10 -3.73
CA THR A 61 -7.35 12.33 -2.95
C THR A 61 -6.85 12.23 -1.51
N ASN A 62 -7.59 12.82 -0.57
CA ASN A 62 -7.37 12.60 0.86
C ASN A 62 -7.60 11.11 1.15
N LEU A 63 -6.55 10.42 1.60
CA LEU A 63 -6.71 9.10 2.20
C LEU A 63 -7.43 9.29 3.53
N GLU A 64 -8.46 8.50 3.81
CA GLU A 64 -9.24 8.67 5.04
C GLU A 64 -8.33 8.49 6.28
N PRO A 65 -8.43 9.38 7.30
CA PRO A 65 -7.58 9.36 8.49
C PRO A 65 -7.63 8.03 9.27
N SER A 66 -8.77 7.33 9.17
CA SER A 66 -9.03 6.02 9.79
C SER A 66 -8.07 4.93 9.30
N VAL A 67 -7.42 5.11 8.14
CA VAL A 67 -6.41 4.18 7.60
C VAL A 67 -5.09 4.24 8.37
N PHE A 68 -4.79 5.36 9.03
CA PHE A 68 -3.53 5.59 9.75
C PHE A 68 -3.70 5.75 11.26
N GLY A 69 -4.90 5.52 11.78
CA GLY A 69 -5.18 5.54 13.22
C GLY A 69 -5.20 6.94 13.83
N GLU A 70 -5.60 7.96 13.07
CA GLU A 70 -5.89 9.28 13.64
C GLU A 70 -7.33 9.28 14.16
N ASP A 71 -7.49 9.35 15.49
CA ASP A 71 -8.77 9.65 16.14
C ASP A 71 -9.20 11.10 15.78
N ASP A 72 -10.51 11.27 15.54
CA ASP A 72 -11.19 12.53 15.17
C ASP A 72 -10.97 13.67 16.19
#